data_AF-A0A831M2J5-F1
#
_entry.id   AF-A0A831M2J5-F1
#
_cell.length_a   1.000
_cell.length_b   1.000
_cell.length_c   1.000
_cell.angle_alpha   90.00
_cell.angle_beta   90.00
_cell.angle_gamma   90.00
#
_symmetry.space_group_name_H-M   'P 1'
#
loop_
_entity.id
_entity.type
_entity.pdbx_description
1 polymer ?
#
loop_
_entity_poly.entity_id
_entity_poly.type
_entity_poly.pdbx_seq_one_letter_code
_entity_poly.pdbx_strand_id
1 'polypeptide(L)'
;MAESVEIEVIGFSYGSCSPFPCNEDRTCGLVACCPTEKLVEAVKALEEALALEYGGKVGVKFTLLDDGVPDYVRAIVEKHHPPLPIILVNGKVTPIGRISLPQIKKEIEAVLD
;
A
#
# COMPACT_ATOMS: atom_id res chain seq x y z
N MET A 1 18.57 3.66 10.17
CA MET A 1 18.69 4.67 9.09
C MET A 1 18.68 3.96 7.76
N ALA A 2 17.51 3.90 7.13
CA ALA A 2 17.38 3.45 5.75
C ALA A 2 17.48 4.67 4.83
N GLU A 3 18.30 4.59 3.77
CA GLU A 3 18.44 5.70 2.81
C GLU A 3 17.23 5.81 1.87
N SER A 4 16.46 4.73 1.76
CA SER A 4 15.23 4.62 0.98
C SER A 4 14.26 3.63 1.65
N VAL A 5 12.96 3.79 1.37
CA VAL A 5 11.89 2.92 1.86
C VAL A 5 11.15 2.31 0.67
N GLU A 6 11.12 0.98 0.60
CA GLU A 6 10.32 0.27 -0.41
C GLU A 6 8.99 -0.16 0.18
N ILE A 7 7.90 0.20 -0.49
CA ILE A 7 6.54 -0.17 -0.12
C ILE A 7 6.00 -1.08 -1.20
N GLU A 8 5.78 -2.34 -0.87
CA GLU A 8 5.13 -3.28 -1.78
C GLU A 8 3.68 -3.49 -1.34
N VAL A 9 2.74 -3.15 -2.22
CA VAL A 9 1.31 -3.42 -2.03
C VAL A 9 0.97 -4.66 -2.83
N ILE A 10 0.43 -5.66 -2.15
CA ILE A 10 -0.01 -6.91 -2.75
C ILE A 10 -1.53 -7.00 -2.64
N GLY A 11 -2.17 -7.27 -3.77
CA GLY A 11 -3.61 -7.53 -3.78
C GLY A 11 -4.12 -7.94 -5.14
N PHE A 12 -5.43 -7.81 -5.32
CA PHE A 12 -6.11 -8.14 -6.56
C PHE A 12 -6.43 -6.87 -7.34
N SER A 13 -6.37 -6.96 -8.67
CA SER A 13 -6.67 -5.85 -9.59
C SER A 13 -8.12 -5.38 -9.46
N TYR A 14 -9.02 -6.34 -9.22
CA TYR A 14 -10.44 -6.11 -8.95
C TYR A 14 -10.75 -5.85 -7.46
N GLY A 15 -9.73 -5.89 -6.60
CA GLY A 15 -9.89 -5.66 -5.17
C GLY A 15 -10.17 -4.20 -4.86
N SER A 16 -11.06 -3.95 -3.91
CA SER A 16 -11.26 -2.63 -3.33
C SER A 16 -10.07 -2.25 -2.46
N CYS A 17 -9.68 -0.96 -2.46
CA CYS A 17 -8.54 -0.48 -1.66
C CYS A 17 -8.81 -0.46 -0.14
N SER A 18 -10.07 -0.55 0.25
CA SER A 18 -10.57 -0.49 1.62
C SER A 18 -12.00 -1.03 1.67
N PRO A 19 -12.47 -1.61 2.79
CA PRO A 19 -13.88 -1.93 3.00
C PRO A 19 -14.78 -0.69 3.18
N PHE A 20 -14.18 0.51 3.27
CA PHE A 20 -14.91 1.76 3.44
C PHE A 20 -15.16 2.46 2.09
N PRO A 21 -16.37 3.01 1.86
CA PRO A 21 -16.68 3.73 0.64
C PRO A 21 -15.81 4.98 0.51
N CYS A 22 -15.34 5.26 -0.71
CA CYS A 22 -14.58 6.46 -1.01
C CYS A 22 -15.54 7.67 -1.06
N ASN A 23 -15.85 8.25 0.09
CA ASN A 23 -16.82 9.34 0.26
C ASN A 23 -16.16 10.64 0.77
N GLU A 24 -16.99 11.65 1.03
CA GLU A 24 -16.56 12.98 1.51
C GLU A 24 -15.91 12.93 2.91
N ASP A 25 -16.19 11.89 3.69
CA ASP A 25 -15.59 11.60 5.02
C ASP A 25 -14.26 10.84 4.91
N ARG A 26 -13.64 10.83 3.72
CA ARG A 26 -12.39 10.11 3.45
C ARG A 26 -11.27 10.55 4.39
N THR A 27 -10.83 9.61 5.23
CA THR A 27 -9.65 9.76 6.09
C THR A 27 -8.38 9.19 5.47
N CYS A 28 -8.46 8.68 4.23
CA CYS A 28 -7.32 8.05 3.55
C CYS A 28 -6.29 9.04 2.99
N GLY A 29 -6.65 10.32 2.81
CA GLY A 29 -5.75 11.37 2.35
C GLY A 29 -5.38 11.31 0.85
N LEU A 30 -6.01 10.43 0.07
CA LEU A 30 -5.77 10.27 -1.37
C LEU A 30 -6.93 10.85 -2.18
N VAL A 31 -6.61 11.77 -3.10
CA VAL A 31 -7.62 12.45 -3.93
C VAL A 31 -7.69 11.85 -5.33
N ALA A 32 -6.55 11.41 -5.88
CA ALA A 32 -6.44 10.95 -7.26
C ALA A 32 -7.15 9.62 -7.56
N CYS A 33 -7.44 8.79 -6.55
CA CYS A 33 -8.12 7.50 -6.72
C CYS A 33 -9.64 7.58 -6.58
N CYS A 34 -10.21 8.76 -6.34
CA CYS A 34 -11.65 8.96 -6.18
C CYS A 34 -12.31 9.19 -7.55
N PRO A 35 -13.43 8.52 -7.89
CA PRO A 35 -14.25 7.61 -7.09
C PRO A 35 -13.96 6.12 -7.38
N THR A 36 -12.83 5.79 -7.99
CA THR A 36 -12.65 4.49 -8.66
C THR A 36 -12.65 3.30 -7.71
N GLU A 37 -12.40 3.50 -6.40
CA GLU A 37 -12.39 2.48 -5.32
C GLU A 37 -11.47 1.26 -5.53
N LYS A 38 -10.86 1.16 -6.71
CA LYS A 38 -9.93 0.12 -7.14
C LYS A 38 -8.58 0.28 -6.45
N LEU A 39 -8.03 -0.86 -6.04
CA LEU A 39 -6.69 -0.94 -5.46
C LEU A 39 -5.62 -0.35 -6.39
N VAL A 40 -5.70 -0.64 -7.69
CA VAL A 40 -4.72 -0.17 -8.69
C VAL A 40 -4.60 1.37 -8.70
N GLU A 41 -5.74 2.07 -8.73
CA GLU A 41 -5.78 3.52 -8.74
C GLU A 41 -5.35 4.11 -7.39
N ALA A 42 -5.69 3.44 -6.28
CA ALA A 42 -5.26 3.85 -4.94
C ALA A 42 -3.74 3.75 -4.77
N VAL A 43 -3.11 2.68 -5.28
CA VAL A 43 -1.66 2.50 -5.24
C VAL A 43 -0.95 3.53 -6.12
N LYS A 44 -1.49 3.81 -7.31
CA LYS A 44 -0.95 4.84 -8.19
C LYS A 44 -1.02 6.23 -7.54
N ALA A 45 -2.17 6.59 -6.98
CA ALA A 45 -2.34 7.85 -6.25
C ALA A 45 -1.38 7.96 -5.06
N LEU A 46 -1.13 6.85 -4.37
CA LEU A 46 -0.19 6.78 -3.26
C LEU A 46 1.25 7.00 -3.75
N GLU A 47 1.65 6.34 -4.83
CA GLU A 47 2.97 6.51 -5.44
C GLU A 47 3.21 7.97 -5.83
N GLU A 48 2.27 8.61 -6.52
CA GLU A 48 2.38 10.02 -6.91
C GLU A 48 2.51 10.94 -5.68
N ALA A 49 1.69 10.72 -4.65
CA ALA A 49 1.75 11.52 -3.42
C ALA A 49 3.07 11.35 -2.67
N LEU A 50 3.59 10.11 -2.60
CA LEU A 50 4.86 9.81 -1.94
C LEU A 50 6.06 10.31 -2.74
N ALA A 51 6.02 10.21 -4.08
CA ALA A 51 7.06 10.75 -4.94
C ALA A 51 7.15 12.28 -4.82
N LEU A 52 6.00 12.96 -4.70
CA LEU A 52 5.93 14.42 -4.56
C LEU A 52 6.43 14.89 -3.18
N GLU A 53 6.15 14.15 -2.11
CA GLU A 53 6.58 14.48 -0.74
C GLU A 53 8.05 14.07 -0.45
N TYR A 54 8.44 12.86 -0.84
CA TYR A 54 9.73 12.25 -0.47
C TYR A 54 10.78 12.26 -1.60
N GLY A 55 10.44 12.83 -2.77
CA GLY A 55 11.41 13.09 -3.85
C GLY A 55 12.11 11.84 -4.39
N GLY A 56 11.44 10.69 -4.38
CA GLY A 56 12.01 9.41 -4.85
C GLY A 56 12.78 8.60 -3.82
N LYS A 57 12.80 9.01 -2.54
CA LYS A 57 13.31 8.17 -1.44
C LYS A 57 12.40 6.99 -1.11
N VAL A 58 11.15 7.02 -1.59
CA VAL A 58 10.17 5.98 -1.35
C VAL A 58 9.79 5.33 -2.68
N GLY A 59 10.08 4.04 -2.81
CA GLY A 59 9.68 3.24 -3.96
C GLY A 59 8.36 2.54 -3.67
N VAL A 60 7.36 2.68 -4.53
CA VAL A 60 6.11 1.92 -4.42
C VAL A 60 6.13 0.81 -5.47
N LYS A 61 5.79 -0.40 -5.06
CA LYS A 61 5.69 -1.57 -5.92
C LYS A 61 4.32 -2.17 -5.77
N PHE A 62 3.71 -2.56 -6.88
CA PHE A 62 2.39 -3.18 -6.88
C PHE A 62 2.48 -4.59 -7.43
N THR A 63 2.11 -5.56 -6.60
CA THR A 63 2.11 -6.98 -6.95
C THR A 63 0.66 -7.47 -7.03
N LEU A 64 0.26 -7.81 -8.26
CA LEU A 64 -1.05 -8.37 -8.55
C LEU A 64 -1.04 -9.88 -8.35
N LEU A 65 -2.03 -10.38 -7.63
CA LEU A 65 -2.24 -11.81 -7.40
C LEU A 65 -3.14 -12.47 -8.45
N ASP A 66 -3.66 -11.70 -9.41
CA ASP A 66 -4.58 -12.16 -10.45
C ASP A 66 -3.98 -13.25 -11.35
N ASP A 67 -2.71 -13.13 -11.74
CA ASP A 67 -2.00 -14.09 -12.61
C ASP A 67 -1.28 -15.20 -11.83
N GLY A 68 -1.26 -15.11 -10.50
CA GLY A 68 -0.59 -16.08 -9.64
C GLY A 68 -0.01 -15.44 -8.38
N VAL A 69 0.07 -16.24 -7.31
CA VAL A 69 0.62 -15.79 -6.03
C VAL A 69 2.10 -16.18 -5.95
N PRO A 70 3.04 -15.22 -5.85
CA PRO A 70 4.45 -15.52 -5.69
C PRO A 70 4.72 -16.34 -4.41
N ASP A 71 5.73 -17.21 -4.42
CA ASP A 71 6.05 -18.08 -3.27
C ASP A 71 6.33 -17.29 -1.98
N TYR A 72 6.98 -16.14 -2.08
CA TYR A 72 7.25 -15.29 -0.93
C TYR A 72 5.95 -14.70 -0.32
N VAL A 73 4.97 -14.37 -1.16
CA VAL A 73 3.64 -13.90 -0.72
C VAL A 73 2.88 -15.05 -0.06
N ARG A 74 2.95 -16.25 -0.63
CA ARG A 74 2.36 -17.45 -0.01
C ARG A 74 2.91 -17.67 1.40
N ALA A 75 4.23 -17.66 1.56
CA ALA A 75 4.87 -17.81 2.86
C ALA A 75 4.42 -16.73 3.87
N ILE A 76 4.24 -15.49 3.42
CA ILE A 76 3.69 -14.40 4.23
C ILE A 76 2.25 -14.70 4.66
N VAL A 77 1.39 -15.09 3.72
CA VAL A 77 -0.03 -15.36 3.98
C VAL A 77 -0.21 -16.54 4.92
N GLU A 78 0.56 -17.61 4.71
CA GLU A 78 0.51 -18.81 5.57
C GLU A 78 1.04 -18.55 6.98
N LYS A 79 1.99 -17.61 7.14
CA LYS A 79 2.61 -17.34 8.44
C LYS A 79 1.89 -16.26 9.23
N HIS A 80 1.42 -15.21 8.56
CA HIS A 80 0.89 -14.00 9.22
C HIS A 80 -0.61 -13.80 9.02
N HIS A 81 -1.24 -14.51 8.08
CA HIS A 81 -2.64 -14.33 7.69
C HIS A 81 -3.08 -12.84 7.64
N PRO A 82 -2.31 -11.97 6.96
CA PRO A 82 -2.61 -10.54 6.93
C PRO A 82 -3.92 -10.28 6.16
N PRO A 83 -4.66 -9.22 6.52
CA PRO A 83 -5.80 -8.77 5.71
C PRO A 83 -5.32 -8.29 4.33
N LEU A 84 -6.13 -8.53 3.31
CA LEU A 84 -5.92 -7.95 1.98
C LEU A 84 -6.48 -6.51 1.94
N PRO A 85 -5.81 -5.58 1.24
CA PRO A 85 -4.51 -5.71 0.57
C PRO A 85 -3.34 -5.80 1.58
N ILE A 86 -2.36 -6.64 1.27
CA ILE A 86 -1.16 -6.82 2.10
C ILE A 86 -0.19 -5.68 1.78
N ILE A 87 0.33 -5.03 2.81
CA ILE A 87 1.28 -3.94 2.65
C ILE A 87 2.60 -4.39 3.28
N LEU A 88 3.67 -4.32 2.50
CA LEU A 88 5.02 -4.62 2.91
C LEU A 88 5.83 -3.33 2.94
N VAL A 89 6.48 -3.02 4.04
CA VAL A 89 7.42 -1.90 4.15
C VAL A 89 8.81 -2.46 4.37
N ASN A 90 9.73 -2.20 3.44
CA ASN A 90 11.08 -2.80 3.38
C ASN A 90 11.05 -4.34 3.54
N GLY A 91 10.10 -4.99 2.87
CA GLY A 91 9.91 -6.45 2.93
C GLY A 91 9.28 -6.97 4.23
N LYS A 92 8.90 -6.11 5.17
CA LYS A 92 8.18 -6.49 6.40
C LYS A 92 6.68 -6.29 6.24
N VAL A 93 5.91 -7.29 6.65
CA VAL A 93 4.44 -7.24 6.62
C VAL A 93 3.94 -6.22 7.63
N THR A 94 3.29 -5.18 7.14
CA THR A 94 2.68 -4.16 7.97
C THR A 94 1.16 -4.35 7.99
N PRO A 95 0.54 -4.56 9.16
CA PRO A 95 -0.89 -4.83 9.29
C PRO A 95 -1.73 -3.54 9.19
N ILE A 96 -1.64 -2.81 8.07
CA ILE A 96 -2.47 -1.62 7.82
C ILE A 96 -3.85 -2.04 7.27
N GLY A 97 -3.89 -3.06 6.41
CA GLY A 97 -5.12 -3.62 5.83
C GLY A 97 -5.95 -2.65 4.96
N ARG A 98 -5.41 -1.47 4.64
CA ARG A 98 -6.03 -0.46 3.78
C ARG A 98 -4.98 0.50 3.23
N ILE A 99 -5.21 1.06 2.04
CA ILE A 99 -4.38 2.15 1.53
C ILE A 99 -4.74 3.44 2.28
N SER A 100 -3.83 3.92 3.12
CA SER A 100 -4.02 5.16 3.89
C SER A 100 -2.71 5.94 3.92
N LEU A 101 -2.67 7.04 3.18
CA LEU A 101 -1.51 7.93 3.11
C LEU A 101 -0.97 8.30 4.52
N PRO A 102 -1.80 8.75 5.50
CA PRO A 102 -1.26 9.13 6.81
C PRO A 102 -0.69 7.96 7.61
N GLN A 103 -1.22 6.73 7.45
CA GLN A 103 -0.64 5.56 8.12
C GLN A 103 0.66 5.12 7.46
N ILE A 104 0.70 5.13 6.13
CA ILE A 104 1.89 4.75 5.37
C ILE A 104 3.03 5.75 5.62
N LYS A 105 2.72 7.05 5.71
CA LYS A 105 3.69 8.09 6.12
C LYS A 105 4.28 7.80 7.49
N LYS A 106 3.46 7.49 8.49
CA LYS A 106 3.94 7.14 9.83
C LYS A 106 4.93 5.98 9.82
N GLU A 107 4.66 4.94 9.03
CA GLU A 107 5.57 3.80 8.89
C GLU A 107 6.86 4.18 8.16
N ILE A 108 6.79 5.02 7.12
CA ILE A 108 7.97 5.55 6.43
C ILE A 108 8.84 6.36 7.41
N GLU A 109 8.22 7.29 8.14
CA GLU A 109 8.90 8.13 9.14
C GLU A 109 9.54 7.27 10.24
N ALA A 110 8.84 6.26 10.74
CA ALA A 110 9.38 5.34 11.76
C ALA A 110 10.58 4.50 11.27
N VAL A 111 10.78 4.37 9.97
CA VAL A 111 11.91 3.64 9.35
C VAL A 111 13.04 4.58 8.94
N LEU A 112 12.71 5.83 8.60
CA LEU A 112 13.67 6.88 8.24
C LEU A 112 14.34 7.54 9.46
N ASP A 113 13.64 7.65 10.59
CA ASP A 113 14.16 8.17 11.88
C ASP A 113 15.14 7.17 12.54
#